data_AF-A0A5E4HY73-F1
#
_entry.id   AF-A0A5E4HY73-F1
#
_cell.length_a   1.000
_cell.length_b   1.000
_cell.length_c   1.000
_cell.angle_alpha   90.00
_cell.angle_beta   90.00
_cell.angle_gamma   90.00
#
_symmetry.space_group_name_H-M   'P 1'
#
loop_
_entity.id
_entity.type
_entity.pdbx_description
1 polymer ?
#
loop_
_entity_poly.entity_id
_entity_poly.type
_entity_poly.pdbx_seq_one_letter_code
_entity_poly.pdbx_strand_id
1 'polypeptide(L)'
;MAIYRPKGNLVIASSIEGVFNNGVRECAYISLNAHQRMLAEKLLKGPSFFGRMLDMKEFREVEAINQSETVQAFVALRPLVKKAADYLNILQLISDWPNEARHIIQSKDDAVVAFFTKKFEEKKAQTAPERLIFDQYFYDERKARQAQSEAEWFLLQEPFIDTLSELRILNQHGYTIHLVTSKDEQSTWDLCRAYSSPLAGFLEAHDIALSEEDRVMFGARKCMIRRECIIGKERMGDKKSKAGQLEISAELEGVPPRRVWRLDDMYNADEVAGMRAAGFNTIFIVKGGYAFDLHYRQAEKAEIPVVERVGMASFIAEYACQLGL
;
A
#
# COMPACT_ATOMS: atom_id res chain seq x y z
N MET A 1 -17.53 20.04 4.25
CA MET A 1 -16.81 20.86 3.23
C MET A 1 -17.37 20.48 1.87
N ALA A 2 -17.75 21.45 1.02
CA ALA A 2 -18.23 21.15 -0.32
C ALA A 2 -17.03 21.08 -1.27
N ILE A 3 -16.74 19.92 -1.86
CA ILE A 3 -15.75 19.80 -2.94
C ILE A 3 -16.46 19.79 -4.31
N TYR A 4 -15.72 20.14 -5.36
CA TYR A 4 -16.24 20.20 -6.73
C TYR A 4 -16.85 18.86 -7.17
N ARG A 5 -17.95 18.92 -7.93
CA ARG A 5 -18.59 17.77 -8.58
C ARG A 5 -18.33 17.85 -10.08
N PRO A 6 -17.76 16.80 -10.72
CA PRO A 6 -17.44 16.83 -12.13
C PRO A 6 -18.70 16.83 -13.00
N LYS A 7 -18.60 17.42 -14.20
CA LYS A 7 -19.67 17.40 -15.22
C LYS A 7 -19.68 16.05 -15.93
N GLY A 8 -20.53 15.16 -15.44
CA GLY A 8 -20.66 13.80 -15.96
C GLY A 8 -19.67 12.83 -15.30
N ASN A 9 -19.58 11.61 -15.82
CA ASN A 9 -18.81 10.56 -15.17
C ASN A 9 -17.30 10.81 -15.32
N LEU A 10 -16.59 10.79 -14.20
CA LEU A 10 -15.13 10.90 -14.10
C LEU A 10 -14.64 9.76 -13.23
N VAL A 11 -13.74 8.94 -13.77
CA VAL A 11 -13.29 7.71 -13.13
C VAL A 11 -11.93 7.93 -12.51
N ILE A 12 -11.79 7.60 -11.22
CA ILE A 12 -10.53 7.55 -10.50
C ILE A 12 -10.06 6.08 -10.46
N ALA A 13 -9.07 5.74 -11.27
CA ALA A 13 -8.43 4.44 -11.29
C ALA A 13 -7.20 4.43 -10.37
N SER A 14 -7.43 3.96 -9.15
CA SER A 14 -6.46 3.99 -8.06
C SER A 14 -5.69 2.68 -7.95
N SER A 15 -4.36 2.74 -7.81
CA SER A 15 -3.50 1.58 -7.50
C SER A 15 -2.86 1.66 -6.12
N ILE A 16 -3.34 2.58 -5.30
CA ILE A 16 -2.81 2.74 -3.95
C ILE A 16 -3.35 1.64 -3.02
N GLU A 17 -4.08 0.65 -3.54
CA GLU A 17 -4.48 -0.54 -2.79
C GLU A 17 -3.31 -1.37 -2.32
N GLY A 18 -2.20 -1.37 -3.08
CA GLY A 18 -0.98 -2.00 -2.64
C GLY A 18 -0.54 -1.47 -1.28
N VAL A 19 -0.78 -0.18 -1.03
CA VAL A 19 -0.43 0.54 0.19
C VAL A 19 -1.23 0.01 1.39
N PHE A 20 -2.54 -0.22 1.25
CA PHE A 20 -3.38 -0.74 2.34
C PHE A 20 -3.55 -2.26 2.39
N ASN A 21 -3.15 -2.99 1.34
CA ASN A 21 -3.21 -4.46 1.28
C ASN A 21 -1.88 -5.11 1.74
N ASN A 22 -0.82 -4.32 1.87
CA ASN A 22 0.49 -4.78 2.37
C ASN A 22 1.09 -3.73 3.31
N GLY A 23 0.24 -3.21 4.20
CA GLY A 23 0.56 -2.06 5.03
C GLY A 23 1.91 -2.22 5.72
N VAL A 24 2.69 -1.14 5.74
CA VAL A 24 4.11 -1.23 6.13
C VAL A 24 4.30 -1.87 7.49
N ARG A 25 3.39 -1.59 8.44
CA ARG A 25 3.40 -2.16 9.80
C ARG A 25 3.05 -3.64 9.81
N GLU A 26 2.02 -4.07 9.07
CA GLU A 26 1.73 -5.50 8.88
C GLU A 26 2.93 -6.24 8.28
N CYS A 27 3.49 -5.71 7.20
CA CYS A 27 4.64 -6.33 6.56
C CYS A 27 5.85 -6.39 7.49
N ALA A 28 6.07 -5.39 8.35
CA ALA A 28 7.11 -5.43 9.37
C ALA A 28 6.84 -6.56 10.38
N TYR A 29 5.63 -6.61 10.94
CA TYR A 29 5.21 -7.64 11.89
C TYR A 29 5.41 -9.05 11.33
N ILE A 30 4.85 -9.33 10.15
CA ILE A 30 4.95 -10.63 9.49
C ILE A 30 6.40 -10.97 9.17
N SER A 31 7.19 -10.01 8.70
CA SER A 31 8.61 -10.24 8.37
C SER A 31 9.44 -10.57 9.60
N LEU A 32 9.24 -9.86 10.71
CA LEU A 32 9.96 -10.10 11.97
C LEU A 32 9.66 -11.48 12.52
N ASN A 33 8.39 -11.90 12.49
CA ASN A 33 7.97 -13.21 12.93
C ASN A 33 8.45 -14.33 12.00
N ALA A 34 8.34 -14.15 10.68
CA ALA A 34 8.89 -15.09 9.70
C ALA A 34 10.41 -15.27 9.88
N HIS A 35 11.15 -14.17 10.07
CA HIS A 35 12.58 -14.17 10.36
C HIS A 35 12.90 -14.93 11.66
N GLN A 36 12.15 -14.67 12.73
CA GLN A 36 12.34 -15.35 14.01
C GLN A 36 12.10 -16.87 13.91
N ARG A 37 11.11 -17.30 13.13
CA ARG A 37 10.87 -18.74 12.87
C ARG A 37 12.06 -19.36 12.13
N MET A 38 12.54 -18.72 11.08
CA MET A 38 13.70 -19.21 10.34
C MET A 38 14.98 -19.24 11.19
N LEU A 39 15.18 -18.28 12.11
CA LEU A 39 16.27 -18.33 13.09
C LEU A 39 16.14 -19.52 14.04
N ALA A 40 14.94 -19.78 14.58
CA ALA A 40 14.69 -20.90 15.50
C ALA A 40 14.97 -22.26 14.83
N GLU A 41 14.69 -22.36 13.52
CA GLU A 41 14.96 -23.55 12.70
C GLU A 41 16.41 -23.60 12.16
N LYS A 42 17.26 -22.64 12.53
CA LYS A 42 18.67 -22.53 12.11
C LYS A 42 18.84 -22.39 10.59
N LEU A 43 17.81 -21.88 9.91
CA LEU A 43 17.83 -21.55 8.47
C LEU A 43 18.47 -20.19 8.21
N LEU A 44 18.58 -19.34 9.24
CA LEU A 44 19.27 -18.06 9.20
C LEU A 44 20.36 -18.02 10.29
N LYS A 45 21.36 -17.18 10.07
CA LYS A 45 22.36 -16.78 11.06
C LYS A 45 22.19 -15.29 11.37
N GLY A 46 22.32 -14.91 12.63
CA GLY A 46 22.23 -13.51 13.05
C GLY A 46 21.51 -13.35 14.38
N PRO A 47 21.46 -12.12 14.91
CA PRO A 47 20.70 -11.82 16.11
C PRO A 47 19.19 -11.90 15.84
N SER A 48 18.44 -12.26 16.88
CA SER A 48 17.01 -11.97 16.90
C SER A 48 16.78 -10.51 17.25
N PHE A 49 15.83 -9.86 16.58
CA PHE A 49 15.48 -8.46 16.87
C PHE A 49 14.79 -8.30 18.23
N PHE A 50 13.94 -9.27 18.62
CA PHE A 50 13.15 -9.21 19.86
C PHE A 50 13.29 -10.45 20.75
N GLY A 51 14.14 -11.40 20.37
CA GLY A 51 14.38 -12.65 21.09
C GLY A 51 13.26 -13.69 20.97
N ARG A 52 12.09 -13.33 20.45
CA ARG A 52 10.89 -14.19 20.39
C ARG A 52 9.93 -13.74 19.29
N MET A 53 8.93 -14.58 19.04
CA MET A 53 7.78 -14.22 18.23
C MET A 53 6.96 -13.14 18.94
N LEU A 54 6.44 -12.20 18.14
CA LEU A 54 5.58 -11.13 18.61
C LEU A 54 4.11 -11.52 18.43
N ASP A 55 3.30 -11.17 19.43
CA ASP A 55 1.85 -11.21 19.30
C ASP A 55 1.34 -9.97 18.54
N MET A 56 0.19 -10.08 17.84
CA MET A 56 -0.37 -8.98 17.07
C MET A 56 -0.74 -7.79 17.95
N LYS A 57 -1.41 -8.03 19.08
CA LYS A 57 -1.84 -6.97 19.99
C LYS A 57 -0.64 -6.27 20.60
N GLU A 58 0.35 -7.06 21.02
CA GLU A 58 1.61 -6.53 21.52
C GLU A 58 2.33 -5.66 20.48
N PHE A 59 2.45 -6.12 19.23
CA PHE A 59 3.08 -5.34 18.16
C PHE A 59 2.34 -4.04 17.87
N ARG A 60 1.01 -3.99 18.04
CA ARG A 60 0.22 -2.77 17.82
C ARG A 60 0.31 -1.81 19.00
N GLU A 61 0.22 -2.31 20.23
CA GLU A 61 -0.03 -1.48 21.42
C GLU A 61 1.24 -1.14 22.22
N VAL A 62 2.28 -1.98 22.17
CA VAL A 62 3.50 -1.74 22.96
C VAL A 62 4.44 -0.80 22.22
N GLU A 63 4.53 0.44 22.69
CA GLU A 63 5.34 1.51 22.08
C GLU A 63 6.81 1.10 21.89
N ALA A 64 7.42 0.44 22.88
CA ALA A 64 8.80 -0.03 22.80
C ALA A 64 9.07 -1.00 21.63
N ILE A 65 8.03 -1.68 21.14
CA ILE A 65 8.11 -2.56 19.96
C ILE A 65 7.71 -1.77 18.72
N ASN A 66 6.53 -1.14 18.75
CA ASN A 66 5.92 -0.52 17.58
C ASN A 66 6.63 0.76 17.10
N GLN A 67 7.38 1.43 17.98
CA GLN A 67 8.28 2.55 17.69
C GLN A 67 9.76 2.17 17.85
N SER A 68 10.09 0.88 17.91
CA SER A 68 11.50 0.48 17.95
C SER A 68 12.28 0.99 16.74
N GLU A 69 13.58 1.25 16.90
CA GLU A 69 14.46 1.64 15.79
C GLU A 69 14.40 0.61 14.64
N THR A 70 14.26 -0.68 14.96
CA THR A 70 14.10 -1.74 13.97
C THR A 70 12.85 -1.54 13.11
N VAL A 71 11.69 -1.32 13.73
CA VAL A 71 10.42 -1.12 13.00
C VAL A 71 10.47 0.19 12.21
N GLN A 72 11.00 1.26 12.78
CA GLN A 72 11.13 2.55 12.11
C GLN A 72 12.08 2.45 10.89
N ALA A 73 13.23 1.79 11.01
CA ALA A 73 14.15 1.56 9.90
C ALA A 73 13.53 0.67 8.82
N PHE A 74 12.80 -0.37 9.20
CA PHE A 74 12.06 -1.22 8.26
C PHE A 74 11.05 -0.41 7.46
N VAL A 75 10.30 0.46 8.13
CA VAL A 75 9.34 1.37 7.49
C VAL A 75 10.05 2.31 6.52
N ALA A 76 11.18 2.90 6.92
CA ALA A 76 11.95 3.81 6.09
C ALA A 76 12.54 3.13 4.84
N LEU A 77 12.92 1.86 4.94
CA LEU A 77 13.52 1.07 3.85
C LEU A 77 12.50 0.33 2.98
N ARG A 78 11.22 0.33 3.37
CA ARG A 78 10.13 -0.31 2.62
C ARG A 78 10.09 0.00 1.11
N PRO A 79 10.43 1.22 0.63
CA PRO A 79 10.41 1.51 -0.81
C PRO A 79 11.33 0.64 -1.67
N LEU A 80 12.35 -0.01 -1.08
CA LEU A 80 13.24 -0.94 -1.79
C LEU A 80 12.56 -2.27 -2.14
N VAL A 81 11.51 -2.65 -1.42
CA VAL A 81 10.86 -3.95 -1.51
C VAL A 81 9.93 -3.99 -2.73
N LYS A 82 10.13 -4.99 -3.60
CA LYS A 82 9.26 -5.27 -4.76
C LYS A 82 8.42 -6.54 -4.59
N LYS A 83 8.87 -7.49 -3.76
CA LYS A 83 8.15 -8.74 -3.42
C LYS A 83 8.42 -9.17 -1.98
N ALA A 84 7.63 -10.10 -1.44
CA ALA A 84 7.73 -10.51 -0.03
C ALA A 84 9.14 -11.02 0.34
N ALA A 85 9.77 -11.83 -0.51
CA ALA A 85 11.17 -12.25 -0.37
C ALA A 85 12.21 -11.11 -0.20
N ASP A 86 11.89 -9.86 -0.54
CA ASP A 86 12.79 -8.73 -0.36
C ASP A 86 12.82 -8.23 1.10
N TYR A 87 11.82 -8.54 1.92
CA TYR A 87 11.78 -8.11 3.32
C TYR A 87 12.90 -8.75 4.16
N LEU A 88 13.34 -9.96 3.82
CA LEU A 88 14.52 -10.57 4.43
C LEU A 88 15.75 -9.67 4.28
N ASN A 89 15.96 -9.09 3.10
CA ASN A 89 17.09 -8.21 2.86
C ASN A 89 16.97 -6.93 3.69
N ILE A 90 15.77 -6.38 3.85
CA ILE A 90 15.56 -5.21 4.71
C ILE A 90 16.01 -5.50 6.14
N LEU A 91 15.58 -6.64 6.71
CA LEU A 91 15.97 -7.05 8.05
C LEU A 91 17.49 -7.24 8.15
N GLN A 92 18.11 -7.89 7.17
CA GLN A 92 19.56 -8.08 7.14
C GLN A 92 20.32 -6.76 7.01
N LEU A 93 19.83 -5.81 6.20
CA LEU A 93 20.42 -4.48 6.09
C LEU A 93 20.37 -3.73 7.42
N ILE A 94 19.26 -3.81 8.15
CA ILE A 94 19.11 -3.20 9.47
C ILE A 94 20.09 -3.81 10.47
N SER A 95 20.27 -5.14 10.43
CA SER A 95 21.21 -5.85 11.30
C SER A 95 22.68 -5.56 10.97
N ASP A 96 23.03 -5.50 9.68
CA ASP A 96 24.41 -5.34 9.22
C ASP A 96 24.90 -3.88 9.32
N TRP A 97 23.99 -2.90 9.22
CA TRP A 97 24.30 -1.46 9.19
C TRP A 97 23.40 -0.63 10.14
N PRO A 98 23.49 -0.85 11.46
CA PRO A 98 22.60 -0.20 12.43
C PRO A 98 22.78 1.32 12.53
N ASN A 99 23.95 1.86 12.20
CA ASN A 99 24.17 3.31 12.22
C ASN A 99 23.46 4.00 11.06
N GLU A 100 23.60 3.45 9.86
CA GLU A 100 22.94 3.91 8.65
C GLU A 100 21.43 3.69 8.74
N ALA A 101 20.99 2.60 9.37
CA ALA A 101 19.59 2.33 9.65
C ALA A 101 18.97 3.39 10.58
N ARG A 102 19.73 3.86 11.59
CA ARG A 102 19.31 5.00 12.41
C ARG A 102 19.29 6.31 11.63
N HIS A 103 20.25 6.51 10.73
CA HIS A 103 20.30 7.70 9.89
C HIS A 103 19.10 7.80 8.94
N ILE A 104 18.70 6.70 8.27
CA ILE A 104 17.57 6.74 7.32
C ILE A 104 16.21 6.99 7.99
N ILE A 105 16.09 6.71 9.30
CA ILE A 105 14.90 7.09 10.10
C ILE A 105 14.79 8.63 10.16
N GLN A 106 15.92 9.31 10.37
CA GLN A 106 15.97 10.75 10.60
C GLN A 106 16.05 11.57 9.31
N SER A 107 16.79 11.08 8.32
CA SER A 107 17.05 11.76 7.06
C SER A 107 17.02 10.75 5.92
N LYS A 108 16.14 10.95 4.94
CA LYS A 108 16.09 10.17 3.70
C LYS A 108 16.86 10.87 2.57
N ASP A 109 18.04 11.41 2.90
CA ASP A 109 18.89 12.07 1.91
C ASP A 109 19.40 11.10 0.83
N ASP A 110 19.81 11.67 -0.30
CA ASP A 110 20.20 10.90 -1.48
C ASP A 110 21.40 9.98 -1.21
N ALA A 111 22.29 10.36 -0.28
CA ALA A 111 23.48 9.59 0.04
C ALA A 111 23.13 8.29 0.77
N VAL A 112 22.30 8.36 1.83
CA VAL A 112 21.86 7.17 2.56
C VAL A 112 20.93 6.29 1.72
N VAL A 113 20.06 6.90 0.90
CA VAL A 113 19.19 6.14 -0.02
C VAL A 113 20.02 5.40 -1.07
N ALA A 114 21.03 6.05 -1.66
CA ALA A 114 21.93 5.41 -2.61
C ALA A 114 22.76 4.28 -1.96
N PHE A 115 23.22 4.49 -0.72
CA PHE A 115 23.90 3.46 0.06
C PHE A 115 23.02 2.21 0.22
N PHE A 116 21.80 2.36 0.74
CA PHE A 116 20.92 1.21 0.94
C PHE A 116 20.45 0.59 -0.36
N THR A 117 20.21 1.36 -1.41
CA THR A 117 19.85 0.82 -2.73
C THR A 117 20.96 -0.11 -3.24
N LYS A 118 22.22 0.34 -3.16
CA LYS A 118 23.38 -0.48 -3.55
C LYS A 118 23.50 -1.74 -2.68
N LYS A 119 23.44 -1.58 -1.35
CA LYS A 119 23.58 -2.70 -0.41
C LYS A 119 22.44 -3.70 -0.52
N PHE A 120 21.23 -3.24 -0.81
CA PHE A 120 20.07 -4.08 -1.03
C PHE A 120 20.27 -5.01 -2.23
N GLU A 121 20.72 -4.49 -3.37
CA GLU A 121 20.97 -5.33 -4.55
C GLU A 121 22.16 -6.28 -4.34
N GLU A 122 23.23 -5.84 -3.66
CA GLU A 122 24.34 -6.72 -3.25
C GLU A 122 23.83 -7.88 -2.36
N LYS A 123 23.00 -7.60 -1.34
CA LYS A 123 22.45 -8.64 -0.47
C LYS A 123 21.48 -9.56 -1.18
N LYS A 124 20.66 -9.02 -2.08
CA LYS A 124 19.68 -9.78 -2.84
C LYS A 124 20.29 -10.93 -3.65
N ALA A 125 21.51 -10.74 -4.14
CA ALA A 125 22.30 -11.78 -4.79
C ALA A 125 22.89 -12.78 -3.78
N GLN A 126 23.39 -12.31 -2.63
CA GLN A 126 24.01 -13.14 -1.59
C GLN A 126 23.01 -14.07 -0.91
N THR A 127 21.77 -13.65 -0.73
CA THR A 127 20.75 -14.37 0.06
C THR A 127 19.68 -15.02 -0.81
N ALA A 128 19.95 -15.21 -2.10
CA ALA A 128 18.98 -15.78 -3.03
C ALA A 128 18.34 -17.11 -2.53
N PRO A 129 19.09 -18.07 -1.94
CA PRO A 129 18.51 -19.29 -1.39
C PRO A 129 17.57 -19.03 -0.19
N GLU A 130 18.01 -18.25 0.79
CA GLU A 130 17.26 -17.94 1.99
C GLU A 130 16.00 -17.13 1.67
N ARG A 131 16.07 -16.26 0.66
CA ARG A 131 14.95 -15.45 0.19
C ARG A 131 13.80 -16.29 -0.39
N LEU A 132 14.11 -17.40 -1.07
CA LEU A 132 13.08 -18.32 -1.57
C LEU A 132 12.33 -18.98 -0.41
N ILE A 133 13.07 -19.39 0.63
CA ILE A 133 12.48 -19.97 1.84
C ILE A 133 11.68 -18.91 2.59
N PHE A 134 12.23 -17.71 2.76
CA PHE A 134 11.58 -16.62 3.48
C PHE A 134 10.25 -16.21 2.84
N ASP A 135 10.13 -16.22 1.51
CA ASP A 135 8.87 -15.93 0.82
C ASP A 135 7.74 -16.86 1.31
N GLN A 136 8.04 -18.15 1.46
CA GLN A 136 7.10 -19.13 1.99
C GLN A 136 6.74 -18.84 3.45
N TYR A 137 7.75 -18.60 4.31
CA TYR A 137 7.52 -18.29 5.73
C TYR A 137 6.71 -17.00 5.92
N PHE A 138 6.94 -15.99 5.08
CA PHE A 138 6.18 -14.74 5.09
C PHE A 138 4.70 -15.00 4.83
N TYR A 139 4.37 -15.74 3.76
CA TYR A 139 2.97 -16.02 3.43
C TYR A 139 2.30 -17.00 4.41
N ASP A 140 3.04 -17.96 4.95
CA ASP A 140 2.51 -18.86 5.98
C ASP A 140 2.22 -18.12 7.28
N GLU A 141 3.10 -17.22 7.68
CA GLU A 141 2.88 -16.34 8.84
C GLU A 141 1.67 -15.42 8.59
N ARG A 142 1.59 -14.77 7.43
CA ARG A 142 0.43 -13.94 7.06
C ARG A 142 -0.89 -14.70 7.14
N LYS A 143 -0.95 -15.90 6.56
CA LYS A 143 -2.15 -16.76 6.61
C LYS A 143 -2.50 -17.16 8.04
N ALA A 144 -1.51 -17.56 8.84
CA ALA A 144 -1.73 -17.97 10.22
C ALA A 144 -2.29 -16.81 11.07
N ARG A 145 -1.77 -15.60 10.90
CA ARG A 145 -2.20 -14.41 11.68
C ARG A 145 -3.56 -13.90 11.26
N GLN A 146 -3.84 -13.90 9.96
CA GLN A 146 -5.19 -13.61 9.47
C GLN A 146 -6.22 -14.61 10.00
N ALA A 147 -5.89 -15.91 10.08
CA ALA A 147 -6.76 -16.93 10.64
C ALA A 147 -6.91 -16.85 12.16
N GLN A 148 -5.88 -16.35 12.87
CA GLN A 148 -5.91 -16.20 14.33
C GLN A 148 -6.92 -15.13 14.77
N SER A 149 -6.93 -13.97 14.09
CA SER A 149 -7.93 -12.92 14.32
C SER A 149 -7.96 -11.96 13.13
N GLU A 150 -9.01 -12.06 12.31
CA GLU A 150 -9.19 -11.18 11.15
C GLU A 150 -9.37 -9.71 11.56
N ALA A 151 -10.00 -9.44 12.71
CA ALA A 151 -10.16 -8.09 13.22
C ALA A 151 -8.82 -7.45 13.62
N GLU A 152 -7.99 -8.18 14.36
CA GLU A 152 -6.64 -7.71 14.74
C GLU A 152 -5.74 -7.56 13.51
N TRP A 153 -5.89 -8.45 12.54
CA TRP A 153 -5.19 -8.39 11.27
C TRP A 153 -5.50 -7.09 10.50
N PHE A 154 -6.77 -6.71 10.42
CA PHE A 154 -7.15 -5.43 9.81
C PHE A 154 -6.60 -4.24 10.59
N LEU A 155 -6.51 -4.30 11.92
CA LEU A 155 -5.90 -3.20 12.69
C LEU A 155 -4.40 -3.01 12.37
N LEU A 156 -3.70 -4.00 11.80
CA LEU A 156 -2.32 -3.79 11.32
C LEU A 156 -2.22 -2.95 10.04
N GLN A 157 -3.33 -2.73 9.31
CA GLN A 157 -3.38 -1.90 8.10
C GLN A 157 -3.92 -0.47 8.39
N GLU A 158 -4.18 -0.15 9.66
CA GLU A 158 -4.77 1.11 10.16
C GLU A 158 -4.20 2.42 9.55
N PRO A 159 -2.89 2.60 9.26
CA PRO A 159 -2.40 3.88 8.75
C PRO A 159 -2.92 4.27 7.36
N PHE A 160 -3.74 3.45 6.69
CA PHE A 160 -4.28 3.75 5.36
C PHE A 160 -5.80 4.00 5.32
N ILE A 161 -6.45 4.06 6.50
CA ILE A 161 -7.85 4.47 6.60
C ILE A 161 -8.04 5.88 5.99
N ASP A 162 -7.09 6.80 6.23
CA ASP A 162 -7.09 8.14 5.63
C ASP A 162 -7.26 8.12 4.10
N THR A 163 -6.50 7.26 3.40
CA THR A 163 -6.57 7.16 1.93
C THR A 163 -7.96 6.75 1.47
N LEU A 164 -8.58 5.81 2.20
CA LEU A 164 -9.92 5.32 1.89
C LEU A 164 -10.99 6.36 2.22
N SER A 165 -10.78 7.17 3.26
CA SER A 165 -11.62 8.33 3.58
C SER A 165 -11.59 9.37 2.45
N GLU A 166 -10.43 9.64 1.86
CA GLU A 166 -10.30 10.55 0.71
C GLU A 166 -10.99 10.01 -0.55
N LEU A 167 -10.83 8.71 -0.86
CA LEU A 167 -11.58 8.07 -1.94
C LEU A 167 -13.10 8.10 -1.69
N ARG A 168 -13.51 8.03 -0.41
CA ARG A 168 -14.92 8.16 -0.01
C ARG A 168 -15.47 9.55 -0.24
N ILE A 169 -14.71 10.57 0.09
CA ILE A 169 -15.09 11.96 -0.16
C ILE A 169 -15.30 12.17 -1.67
N LEU A 170 -14.38 11.68 -2.52
CA LEU A 170 -14.55 11.73 -3.98
C LEU A 170 -15.81 10.99 -4.44
N ASN A 171 -16.03 9.76 -3.98
CA ASN A 171 -17.20 8.98 -4.39
C ASN A 171 -18.53 9.67 -4.05
N GLN A 172 -18.65 10.25 -2.86
CA GLN A 172 -19.81 11.01 -2.42
C GLN A 172 -20.08 12.27 -3.28
N HIS A 173 -19.07 12.75 -4.01
CA HIS A 173 -19.15 13.92 -4.87
C HIS A 173 -19.24 13.57 -6.37
N GLY A 174 -19.60 12.32 -6.70
CA GLY A 174 -19.93 11.92 -8.07
C GLY A 174 -18.75 11.41 -8.89
N TYR A 175 -17.61 11.15 -8.25
CA TYR A 175 -16.49 10.44 -8.88
C TYR A 175 -16.72 8.93 -8.80
N THR A 176 -16.44 8.22 -9.88
CA THR A 176 -16.48 6.75 -9.89
C THR A 176 -15.11 6.21 -9.51
N ILE A 177 -15.05 5.35 -8.49
CA ILE A 177 -13.77 4.84 -7.97
C ILE A 177 -13.55 3.41 -8.45
N HIS A 178 -12.43 3.19 -9.14
CA HIS A 178 -11.93 1.88 -9.55
C HIS A 178 -10.61 1.58 -8.83
N LEU A 179 -10.39 0.31 -8.50
CA LEU A 179 -9.09 -0.17 -7.99
C LEU A 179 -8.40 -1.00 -9.06
N VAL A 180 -7.21 -0.60 -9.47
CA VAL A 180 -6.40 -1.28 -10.47
C VAL A 180 -5.21 -1.95 -9.80
N THR A 181 -5.32 -3.26 -9.58
CA THR A 181 -4.43 -3.99 -8.68
C THR A 181 -3.56 -5.02 -9.38
N SER A 182 -2.38 -5.27 -8.80
CA SER A 182 -1.53 -6.41 -9.16
C SER A 182 -1.79 -7.65 -8.30
N LYS A 183 -2.65 -7.52 -7.29
CA LYS A 183 -3.02 -8.54 -6.31
C LYS A 183 -4.25 -9.32 -6.77
N ASP A 184 -4.56 -10.37 -6.02
CA ASP A 184 -5.83 -11.08 -6.14
C ASP A 184 -7.01 -10.13 -5.84
N GLU A 185 -8.05 -10.20 -6.69
CA GLU A 185 -9.22 -9.32 -6.60
C GLU A 185 -10.03 -9.60 -5.34
N GLN A 186 -10.10 -10.87 -4.90
CA GLN A 186 -10.85 -11.25 -3.69
C GLN A 186 -10.24 -10.63 -2.44
N SER A 187 -8.92 -10.73 -2.27
CA SER A 187 -8.19 -10.13 -1.16
C SER A 187 -8.35 -8.60 -1.12
N THR A 188 -8.34 -7.97 -2.30
CA THR A 188 -8.56 -6.52 -2.42
C THR A 188 -9.99 -6.14 -2.04
N TRP A 189 -10.97 -6.93 -2.49
CA TRP A 189 -12.38 -6.76 -2.14
C TRP A 189 -12.63 -6.85 -0.64
N ASP A 190 -12.06 -7.86 0.03
CA ASP A 190 -12.27 -8.09 1.46
C ASP A 190 -11.74 -6.93 2.31
N LEU A 191 -10.56 -6.40 1.96
CA LEU A 191 -10.03 -5.19 2.59
C LEU A 191 -10.90 -3.97 2.33
N CYS A 192 -11.31 -3.77 1.08
CA CYS A 192 -12.18 -2.65 0.75
C CYS A 192 -13.49 -2.73 1.54
N ARG A 193 -14.07 -3.91 1.69
CA ARG A 193 -15.28 -4.11 2.51
C ARG A 193 -15.03 -3.72 3.97
N ALA A 194 -13.91 -4.13 4.56
CA ALA A 194 -13.57 -3.83 5.95
C ALA A 194 -13.50 -2.32 6.22
N TYR A 195 -12.87 -1.55 5.32
CA TYR A 195 -12.62 -0.12 5.54
C TYR A 195 -13.60 0.83 4.85
N SER A 196 -14.34 0.37 3.84
CA SER A 196 -15.38 1.18 3.19
C SER A 196 -16.65 1.28 4.03
N SER A 197 -16.75 0.49 5.10
CA SER A 197 -17.85 0.61 6.05
C SER A 197 -17.87 2.01 6.65
N PRO A 198 -19.06 2.64 6.81
CA PRO A 198 -19.22 3.85 7.63
C PRO A 198 -18.63 3.71 9.03
N LEU A 199 -18.37 2.47 9.48
CA LEU A 199 -17.76 2.17 10.76
C LEU A 199 -16.22 2.28 10.81
N ALA A 200 -15.53 2.53 9.71
CA ALA A 200 -14.06 2.60 9.72
C ALA A 200 -13.51 3.69 10.68
N GLY A 201 -14.24 4.78 10.88
CA GLY A 201 -13.89 5.82 11.87
C GLY A 201 -14.06 5.38 13.34
N PHE A 202 -14.78 4.28 13.60
CA PHE A 202 -14.84 3.67 14.93
C PHE A 202 -13.64 2.75 15.22
N LEU A 203 -12.86 2.37 14.20
CA LEU A 203 -11.59 1.67 14.41
C LEU A 203 -10.49 2.66 14.83
N GLU A 204 -10.55 3.92 14.37
CA GLU A 204 -9.65 5.01 14.78
C GLU A 204 -9.88 5.47 16.23
N ALA A 205 -11.11 5.35 16.73
CA ALA A 205 -11.44 5.64 18.11
C ALA A 205 -11.22 4.39 18.97
N HIS A 206 -10.07 4.30 19.64
CA HIS A 206 -9.84 3.34 20.72
C HIS A 206 -10.87 3.57 21.84
N ASP A 207 -12.08 3.00 21.78
CA ASP A 207 -12.98 2.73 22.92
C ASP A 207 -14.44 2.38 22.53
N ILE A 208 -14.69 1.49 21.55
CA ILE A 208 -16.02 0.85 21.47
C ILE A 208 -15.89 -0.66 21.33
N ALA A 209 -16.20 -1.35 22.43
CA ALA A 209 -16.49 -2.77 22.45
C ALA A 209 -17.79 -3.04 21.67
N LEU A 210 -17.71 -3.07 20.34
CA LEU A 210 -18.81 -3.54 19.50
C LEU A 210 -19.00 -5.04 19.73
N SER A 211 -20.23 -5.47 19.99
CA SER A 211 -20.59 -6.89 20.09
C SER A 211 -20.33 -7.60 18.76
N GLU A 212 -20.14 -8.93 18.81
CA GLU A 212 -19.87 -9.73 17.61
C GLU A 212 -21.04 -9.70 16.61
N GLU A 213 -22.28 -9.63 17.12
CA GLU A 213 -23.48 -9.42 16.30
C GLU A 213 -23.52 -8.02 15.66
N ASP A 214 -23.09 -6.98 16.37
CA ASP A 214 -22.99 -5.62 15.81
C ASP A 214 -21.91 -5.55 14.72
N ARG A 215 -20.76 -6.21 14.93
CA ARG A 215 -19.71 -6.31 13.90
C ARG A 215 -20.19 -7.02 12.63
N VAL A 216 -21.05 -8.03 12.76
CA VAL A 216 -21.62 -8.78 11.64
C VAL A 216 -22.80 -8.05 10.98
N MET A 217 -23.68 -7.43 11.77
CA MET A 217 -24.85 -6.67 11.29
C MET A 217 -24.47 -5.33 10.66
N PHE A 218 -23.45 -4.65 11.18
CA PHE A 218 -22.96 -3.38 10.64
C PHE A 218 -21.75 -3.54 9.68
N GLY A 219 -21.11 -4.72 9.67
CA GLY A 219 -19.97 -5.05 8.80
C GLY A 219 -20.34 -5.57 7.41
N ALA A 220 -21.61 -5.71 7.05
CA ALA A 220 -21.98 -6.32 5.77
C ALA A 220 -23.14 -5.61 5.08
N ARG A 221 -22.85 -4.97 3.94
CA ARG A 221 -23.34 -5.42 2.62
C ARG A 221 -22.98 -4.51 1.44
N LYS A 222 -22.51 -3.27 1.64
CA LYS A 222 -22.09 -2.41 0.52
C LYS A 222 -20.70 -1.84 0.75
N CYS A 223 -19.70 -2.48 0.15
CA CYS A 223 -18.45 -1.80 -0.18
C CYS A 223 -18.79 -0.60 -1.06
N MET A 224 -18.13 0.54 -0.82
CA MET A 224 -18.32 1.74 -1.64
C MET A 224 -17.88 1.50 -3.09
N ILE A 225 -16.86 0.69 -3.27
CA ILE A 225 -16.34 0.29 -4.56
C ILE A 225 -17.09 -0.97 -4.96
N ARG A 226 -17.66 -1.01 -6.16
CA ARG A 226 -18.34 -2.23 -6.66
C ARG A 226 -17.31 -3.30 -7.00
N ARG A 227 -17.67 -4.57 -6.90
CA ARG A 227 -16.71 -5.68 -7.09
C ARG A 227 -16.17 -5.71 -8.53
N GLU A 228 -17.02 -5.37 -9.49
CA GLU A 228 -16.66 -5.19 -10.89
C GLU A 228 -15.68 -4.03 -11.13
N CYS A 229 -15.59 -3.05 -10.22
CA CYS A 229 -14.66 -1.93 -10.29
C CYS A 229 -13.28 -2.25 -9.68
N ILE A 230 -13.06 -3.47 -9.19
CA ILE A 230 -11.74 -3.98 -8.83
C ILE A 230 -11.21 -4.75 -10.04
N ILE A 231 -10.13 -4.25 -10.64
CA ILE A 231 -9.55 -4.75 -11.88
C ILE A 231 -8.15 -5.26 -11.56
N GLY A 232 -8.06 -6.57 -11.32
CA GLY A 232 -6.81 -7.29 -11.10
C GLY A 232 -6.18 -7.78 -12.40
N LYS A 233 -5.10 -8.56 -12.26
CA LYS A 233 -4.41 -9.17 -13.42
C LYS A 233 -5.24 -10.27 -14.08
N GLU A 234 -6.17 -10.89 -13.35
CA GLU A 234 -7.00 -12.00 -13.82
C GLU A 234 -7.93 -11.58 -14.97
N ARG A 235 -8.38 -10.33 -14.98
CA ARG A 235 -9.24 -9.77 -16.04
C ARG A 235 -8.49 -9.33 -17.29
N MET A 236 -7.17 -9.38 -17.26
CA MET A 236 -6.32 -8.80 -18.31
C MET A 236 -5.75 -9.81 -19.30
N GLY A 237 -6.07 -11.11 -19.14
CA GLY A 237 -5.53 -12.18 -19.99
C GLY A 237 -4.01 -12.05 -20.18
N ASP A 238 -3.57 -12.01 -21.43
CA ASP A 238 -2.15 -11.87 -21.80
C ASP A 238 -1.63 -10.42 -21.74
N LYS A 239 -2.51 -9.41 -21.70
CA LYS A 239 -2.14 -7.99 -21.72
C LYS A 239 -1.95 -7.43 -20.31
N LYS A 240 -0.88 -7.85 -19.64
CA LYS A 240 -0.54 -7.39 -18.28
C LYS A 240 0.07 -5.97 -18.23
N SER A 241 -0.59 -4.97 -18.81
CA SER A 241 -0.17 -3.55 -18.76
C SER A 241 -1.09 -2.67 -17.90
N LYS A 242 -0.52 -1.63 -17.26
CA LYS A 242 -1.32 -0.64 -16.51
C LYS A 242 -2.34 0.07 -17.40
N ALA A 243 -1.97 0.39 -18.63
CA ALA A 243 -2.88 0.96 -19.62
C ALA A 243 -4.10 0.06 -19.87
N GLY A 244 -3.91 -1.26 -19.98
CA GLY A 244 -5.03 -2.21 -20.14
C GLY A 244 -6.03 -2.19 -18.98
N GLN A 245 -5.57 -1.98 -17.73
CA GLN A 245 -6.49 -1.85 -16.58
C GLN A 245 -7.33 -0.57 -16.68
N LEU A 246 -6.77 0.50 -17.25
CA LEU A 246 -7.47 1.75 -17.47
C LEU A 246 -8.45 1.67 -18.65
N GLU A 247 -8.12 0.92 -19.69
CA GLU A 247 -9.02 0.62 -20.81
C GLU A 247 -10.27 -0.10 -20.32
N ILE A 248 -10.11 -1.16 -19.50
CA ILE A 248 -11.24 -1.86 -18.87
C ILE A 248 -12.07 -0.89 -18.02
N SER A 249 -11.42 0.02 -17.28
CA SER A 249 -12.12 1.03 -16.48
C SER A 249 -12.96 1.99 -17.35
N ALA A 250 -12.39 2.43 -18.47
CA ALA A 250 -13.05 3.32 -19.43
C ALA A 250 -14.27 2.63 -20.07
N GLU A 251 -14.11 1.37 -20.48
CA GLU A 251 -15.16 0.55 -21.10
C GLU A 251 -16.33 0.29 -20.16
N LEU A 252 -16.07 -0.11 -18.91
CA LEU A 252 -17.10 -0.37 -17.90
C LEU A 252 -17.99 0.86 -17.64
N GLU A 253 -17.40 2.05 -17.71
CA GLU A 253 -18.06 3.31 -17.39
C GLU A 253 -18.56 4.07 -18.62
N GLY A 254 -18.28 3.56 -19.83
CA GLY A 254 -18.65 4.20 -21.09
C GLY A 254 -18.03 5.59 -21.27
N VAL A 255 -16.82 5.82 -20.76
CA VAL A 255 -16.14 7.13 -20.80
C VAL A 255 -14.89 7.09 -21.70
N PRO A 256 -14.51 8.20 -22.33
CA PRO A 256 -13.24 8.27 -23.08
C PRO A 256 -12.01 8.24 -22.14
N PRO A 257 -10.82 7.82 -22.63
CA PRO A 257 -9.59 7.74 -21.82
C PRO A 257 -9.25 9.00 -21.02
N ARG A 258 -9.51 10.19 -21.58
CA ARG A 258 -9.29 11.49 -20.90
C ARG A 258 -10.11 11.69 -19.62
N ARG A 259 -11.16 10.90 -19.41
CA ARG A 259 -12.03 10.89 -18.21
C ARG A 259 -11.70 9.74 -17.25
N VAL A 260 -10.61 9.03 -17.48
CA VAL A 260 -10.05 8.08 -16.52
C VAL A 260 -8.75 8.66 -15.98
N TRP A 261 -8.73 8.92 -14.69
CA TRP A 261 -7.63 9.54 -13.99
C TRP A 261 -6.92 8.50 -13.12
N ARG A 262 -5.60 8.47 -13.20
CA ARG A 262 -4.77 7.49 -12.52
C ARG A 262 -4.26 8.04 -11.19
N LEU A 263 -4.44 7.30 -10.09
CA LEU A 263 -3.74 7.56 -8.83
C LEU A 263 -2.74 6.45 -8.54
N ASP A 264 -1.45 6.78 -8.50
CA ASP A 264 -0.37 5.84 -8.19
C ASP A 264 0.42 6.28 -6.96
N ASP A 265 1.14 5.37 -6.31
CA ASP A 265 1.96 5.69 -5.14
C ASP A 265 3.46 5.85 -5.45
N MET A 266 3.85 5.51 -6.68
CA MET A 266 5.23 5.57 -7.17
C MET A 266 5.27 6.00 -8.64
N TYR A 267 6.21 6.88 -8.98
CA TYR A 267 6.46 7.26 -10.36
C TYR A 267 7.28 6.22 -11.10
N ASN A 268 6.81 5.84 -12.30
CA ASN A 268 7.52 5.01 -13.26
C ASN A 268 7.38 5.60 -14.67
N ALA A 269 8.51 5.99 -15.27
CA ALA A 269 8.52 6.68 -16.57
C ALA A 269 7.96 5.82 -17.71
N ASP A 270 8.26 4.53 -17.74
CA ASP A 270 7.82 3.62 -18.80
C ASP A 270 6.31 3.36 -18.71
N GLU A 271 5.79 3.19 -17.50
CA GLU A 271 4.34 3.03 -17.29
C GLU A 271 3.58 4.29 -17.69
N VAL A 272 4.10 5.47 -17.32
CA VAL A 272 3.53 6.77 -17.70
C VAL A 272 3.53 6.93 -19.22
N ALA A 273 4.64 6.62 -19.90
CA ALA A 273 4.73 6.70 -21.35
C ALA A 273 3.70 5.80 -22.03
N GLY A 274 3.55 4.55 -21.55
CA GLY A 274 2.54 3.62 -22.04
C GLY A 274 1.10 4.10 -21.83
N MET A 275 0.79 4.66 -20.66
CA MET A 275 -0.54 5.22 -20.36
C MET A 275 -0.87 6.43 -21.23
N ARG A 276 0.08 7.36 -21.40
CA ARG A 276 -0.08 8.54 -22.28
C ARG A 276 -0.26 8.14 -23.75
N ALA A 277 0.48 7.14 -24.23
CA ALA A 277 0.32 6.60 -25.58
C ALA A 277 -1.09 6.02 -25.82
N ALA A 278 -1.74 5.48 -24.78
CA ALA A 278 -3.12 4.99 -24.82
C ALA A 278 -4.18 6.10 -24.57
N GLY A 279 -3.77 7.36 -24.42
CA GLY A 279 -4.66 8.52 -24.23
C GLY A 279 -5.04 8.82 -22.77
N PHE A 280 -4.45 8.12 -21.80
CA PHE A 280 -4.63 8.38 -20.37
C PHE A 280 -3.62 9.43 -19.89
N ASN A 281 -4.00 10.69 -20.01
CA ASN A 281 -3.08 11.82 -19.78
C ASN A 281 -3.06 12.35 -18.35
N THR A 282 -4.07 12.01 -17.54
CA THR A 282 -4.19 12.54 -16.17
C THR A 282 -3.75 11.49 -15.17
N ILE A 283 -2.55 11.70 -14.62
CA ILE A 283 -1.88 10.81 -13.68
C ILE A 283 -1.47 11.65 -12.47
N PHE A 284 -1.71 11.15 -11.27
CA PHE A 284 -1.27 11.76 -10.01
C PHE A 284 -0.43 10.76 -9.24
N ILE A 285 0.62 11.25 -8.58
CA ILE A 285 1.41 10.46 -7.64
C ILE A 285 1.06 10.87 -6.22
N VAL A 286 0.55 9.93 -5.41
CA VAL A 286 0.15 10.16 -4.03
C VAL A 286 1.34 9.84 -3.10
N LYS A 287 1.68 10.79 -2.24
CA LYS A 287 2.72 10.63 -1.23
C LYS A 287 2.31 9.70 -0.11
N GLY A 288 3.31 9.11 0.55
CA GLY A 288 3.11 8.25 1.72
C GLY A 288 2.89 6.77 1.39
N GLY A 289 3.06 6.37 0.13
CA GLY A 289 3.12 4.96 -0.28
C GLY A 289 4.54 4.41 -0.35
N TYR A 290 4.82 3.47 -1.27
CA TYR A 290 6.09 2.74 -1.32
C TYR A 290 7.18 3.39 -2.17
N ALA A 291 7.36 4.70 -2.04
CA ALA A 291 8.34 5.45 -2.81
C ALA A 291 9.26 6.28 -1.92
N PHE A 292 10.52 6.44 -2.36
CA PHE A 292 11.42 7.44 -1.82
C PHE A 292 11.10 8.83 -2.39
N ASP A 293 11.49 9.88 -1.67
CA ASP A 293 11.28 11.28 -2.07
C ASP A 293 11.87 11.60 -3.45
N LEU A 294 12.93 10.88 -3.84
CA LEU A 294 13.50 11.00 -5.18
C LEU A 294 12.47 10.69 -6.29
N HIS A 295 11.57 9.73 -6.10
CA HIS A 295 10.54 9.40 -7.09
C HIS A 295 9.49 10.50 -7.21
N TYR A 296 9.14 11.16 -6.09
CA TYR A 296 8.25 12.32 -6.11
C TYR A 296 8.89 13.49 -6.87
N ARG A 297 10.17 13.78 -6.62
CA ARG A 297 10.91 14.80 -7.38
C ARG A 297 11.04 14.46 -8.87
N GLN A 298 11.14 13.18 -9.22
CA GLN A 298 11.14 12.73 -10.62
C GLN A 298 9.77 12.93 -11.28
N ALA A 299 8.68 12.67 -10.56
CA ALA A 299 7.32 12.94 -11.03
C ALA A 299 7.11 14.43 -11.31
N GLU A 300 7.52 15.29 -10.39
CA GLU A 300 7.45 16.76 -10.54
C GLU A 300 8.23 17.24 -11.78
N LYS A 301 9.45 16.72 -11.99
CA LYS A 301 10.25 17.00 -13.20
C LYS A 301 9.60 16.52 -14.49
N ALA A 302 8.75 15.50 -14.42
CA ALA A 302 7.98 14.98 -15.55
C ALA A 302 6.60 15.66 -15.69
N GLU A 303 6.38 16.76 -14.94
CA GLU A 303 5.13 17.54 -14.90
C GLU A 303 3.92 16.68 -14.49
N ILE A 304 4.16 15.70 -13.61
CA ILE A 304 3.11 14.88 -13.02
C ILE A 304 2.81 15.43 -11.62
N PRO A 305 1.55 15.82 -11.35
CA PRO A 305 1.18 16.33 -10.03
C PRO A 305 1.46 15.30 -8.94
N VAL A 306 2.18 15.73 -7.91
CA VAL A 306 2.39 14.98 -6.67
C VAL A 306 1.45 15.53 -5.61
N VAL A 307 0.69 14.65 -4.97
CA VAL A 307 -0.39 15.02 -4.04
C VAL A 307 -0.12 14.40 -2.68
N GLU A 308 -0.32 15.17 -1.61
CA GLU A 308 -0.34 14.62 -0.26
C GLU A 308 -1.56 13.72 -0.08
N ARG A 309 -1.43 12.65 0.72
CA ARG A 309 -2.55 11.75 1.01
C ARG A 309 -3.70 12.51 1.68
N VAL A 310 -3.39 13.29 2.71
CA VAL A 310 -4.37 14.14 3.41
C VAL A 310 -4.71 15.33 2.50
N GLY A 311 -6.00 15.52 2.22
CA GLY A 311 -6.48 16.56 1.30
C GLY A 311 -6.47 16.14 -0.18
N MET A 312 -6.12 14.89 -0.48
CA MET A 312 -6.09 14.35 -1.85
C MET A 312 -7.40 14.60 -2.61
N ALA A 313 -8.56 14.37 -1.98
CA ALA A 313 -9.86 14.55 -2.59
C ALA A 313 -10.10 16.00 -3.02
N SER A 314 -9.70 16.96 -2.18
CA SER A 314 -9.84 18.39 -2.47
C SER A 314 -8.96 18.80 -3.64
N PHE A 315 -7.70 18.35 -3.66
CA PHE A 315 -6.78 18.61 -4.76
C PHE A 315 -7.31 18.07 -6.09
N ILE A 316 -7.75 16.81 -6.12
CA ILE A 316 -8.32 16.17 -7.32
C ILE A 316 -9.57 16.93 -7.78
N ALA A 317 -10.41 17.37 -6.84
CA ALA A 317 -11.62 18.10 -7.16
C ALA A 317 -11.34 19.49 -7.76
N GLU A 318 -10.38 20.21 -7.21
CA GLU A 318 -9.90 21.49 -7.75
C GLU A 318 -9.29 21.33 -9.14
N TYR A 319 -8.49 20.28 -9.35
CA TYR A 319 -7.91 19.97 -10.66
C TYR A 319 -9.00 19.68 -11.70
N ALA A 320 -10.06 18.96 -11.32
CA ALA A 320 -11.21 18.71 -12.22
C ALA A 320 -11.94 20.00 -12.58
N CYS A 321 -12.11 20.88 -11.60
CA CYS A 321 -12.71 22.20 -11.80
C CYS A 321 -11.91 23.05 -12.80
N GLN A 322 -10.58 23.09 -12.65
CA GLN A 322 -9.68 23.84 -13.53
C GLN A 322 -9.71 23.34 -14.98
N LEU A 323 -9.89 22.02 -15.17
CA LEU A 323 -10.05 21.41 -16.51
C LEU A 323 -11.47 21.55 -17.07
N GLY A 324 -12.41 22.11 -16.32
CA GLY A 324 -13.80 22.30 -16.72
C GLY A 324 -14.58 20.99 -16.93
N LEU A 325 -14.15 19.91 -16.28
CA LEU A 325 -14.60 18.55 -16.53
C LEU A 325 -15.89 18.15 -15.86
#